data_AF-A0A2V7YIJ4-F1
#
_entry.id   AF-A0A2V7YIJ4-F1
#
_cell.length_a   1.000
_cell.length_b   1.000
_cell.length_c   1.000
_cell.angle_alpha   90.00
_cell.angle_beta   90.00
_cell.angle_gamma   90.00
#
_symmetry.space_group_name_H-M   'P 1'
#
loop_
_entity.id
_entity.type
_entity.pdbx_description
1 polymer ?
#
loop_
_entity_poly.entity_id
_entity_poly.type
_entity_poly.pdbx_seq_one_letter_code
_entity_poly.pdbx_strand_id
1 'polypeptide(L)'
;MKTLLFIILAIAVCFSAYANTEPRSGVWTAELQDDRVQMTLFRGSQTSERRGMGWNNIMGFDEPLAHFAGLSKNDLQSSAANVQFELRRPAGVIAFEGRVANGTGAGHFHFTPSESFVHDMDALGYTGFSDDQLLVFAAHDFSPQTIRDLRDMGYQPNQREVEEIAIFRITPDFLREMAKAGYANLTLREAVNFRVGRVDAAYIAQMRQLGYSDLSARKLAD
;
A
#
# COMPACT_ATOMS: atom_id res chain seq x y z
N MET A 1 45.18 -15.74 -43.21
CA MET A 1 43.96 -16.56 -43.46
C MET A 1 43.46 -17.00 -42.08
N LYS A 2 42.58 -16.24 -41.42
CA LYS A 2 41.10 -16.28 -41.47
C LYS A 2 40.50 -17.65 -41.09
N THR A 3 40.06 -17.77 -39.82
CA THR A 3 38.76 -18.29 -39.28
C THR A 3 38.90 -18.46 -37.75
N LEU A 4 38.42 -17.56 -36.88
CA LEU A 4 37.07 -17.46 -36.29
C LEU A 4 36.56 -18.78 -35.67
N LEU A 5 36.31 -18.86 -34.34
CA LEU A 5 34.96 -18.84 -33.73
C LEU A 5 34.94 -19.19 -32.20
N PHE A 6 34.51 -18.21 -31.38
CA PHE A 6 33.64 -18.23 -30.17
C PHE A 6 33.85 -19.23 -29.02
N ILE A 7 34.25 -18.76 -27.82
CA ILE A 7 33.40 -18.33 -26.68
C ILE A 7 32.47 -19.45 -26.17
N ILE A 8 32.86 -20.14 -25.10
CA ILE A 8 31.97 -20.50 -23.98
C ILE A 8 32.76 -20.33 -22.68
N LEU A 9 32.68 -19.12 -22.13
CA LEU A 9 32.96 -18.82 -20.74
C LEU A 9 31.84 -19.49 -19.92
N ALA A 10 32.08 -20.71 -19.44
CA ALA A 10 31.18 -21.38 -18.51
C ALA A 10 31.26 -20.65 -17.16
N ILE A 11 30.43 -19.61 -17.03
CA ILE A 11 30.10 -18.94 -15.78
C ILE A 11 29.37 -19.98 -14.91
N ALA A 12 30.13 -20.76 -14.15
CA ALA A 12 29.62 -21.46 -12.98
C ALA A 12 29.49 -20.43 -11.85
N VAL A 13 28.49 -19.56 -11.93
CA VAL A 13 27.98 -18.86 -10.75
C VAL A 13 27.13 -19.87 -10.01
N CYS A 14 27.75 -20.56 -9.06
CA CYS A 14 27.02 -21.19 -7.97
C CYS A 14 26.15 -20.10 -7.35
N PHE A 15 24.85 -20.15 -7.61
CA PHE A 15 23.86 -19.48 -6.79
C PHE A 15 23.90 -20.15 -5.42
N SER A 16 24.80 -19.68 -4.57
CA SER A 16 24.64 -19.79 -3.14
C SER A 16 23.44 -18.90 -2.80
N ALA A 17 22.24 -19.46 -2.91
CA ALA A 17 21.05 -18.87 -2.32
C ALA A 17 21.23 -18.93 -0.80
N TYR A 18 22.03 -18.01 -0.27
CA TYR A 18 21.89 -17.59 1.11
C TYR A 18 20.53 -16.91 1.16
N ALA A 19 19.52 -17.67 1.57
CA ALA A 19 18.30 -17.12 2.11
C ALA A 19 18.64 -16.41 3.44
N ASN A 20 19.34 -15.28 3.33
CA ASN A 20 19.17 -14.23 4.32
C ASN A 20 17.75 -13.71 4.05
N THR A 21 16.82 -14.05 4.93
CA THR A 21 15.54 -13.35 5.03
C THR A 21 15.84 -11.91 5.37
N GLU A 22 16.09 -11.10 4.34
CA GLU A 22 16.23 -9.67 4.49
C GLU A 22 14.96 -9.13 5.15
N PRO A 23 15.07 -8.28 6.18
CA PRO A 23 13.92 -7.80 6.95
C PRO A 23 12.87 -7.06 6.09
N ARG A 24 13.21 -6.73 4.84
CA ARG A 24 12.41 -5.93 3.91
C ARG A 24 11.85 -6.74 2.73
N SER A 25 11.86 -8.06 2.81
CA SER A 25 11.42 -8.93 1.72
C SER A 25 10.21 -9.78 2.10
N GLY A 26 9.51 -10.28 1.09
CA GLY A 26 8.36 -11.16 1.25
C GLY A 26 7.91 -11.75 -0.08
N VAL A 27 6.71 -12.33 -0.10
CA VAL A 27 6.09 -12.84 -1.32
C VAL A 27 4.89 -11.99 -1.72
N TRP A 28 4.55 -11.99 -3.00
CA TRP A 28 3.39 -11.29 -3.52
C TRP A 28 2.54 -12.21 -4.39
N THR A 29 1.26 -11.88 -4.49
CA THR A 29 0.35 -12.35 -5.53
C THR A 29 -0.31 -11.16 -6.22
N ALA A 30 -0.63 -11.31 -7.49
CA ALA A 30 -1.29 -10.30 -8.30
C ALA A 30 -2.45 -10.91 -9.09
N GLU A 31 -3.50 -10.12 -9.29
CA GLU A 31 -4.59 -10.42 -10.21
C GLU A 31 -4.97 -9.16 -11.00
N LEU A 32 -5.00 -9.27 -12.31
CA LEU A 32 -5.45 -8.20 -13.21
C LEU A 32 -6.97 -8.17 -13.27
N GLN A 33 -7.55 -7.05 -12.87
CA GLN A 33 -8.97 -6.75 -12.99
C GLN A 33 -9.12 -5.49 -13.86
N ASP A 34 -9.58 -5.68 -15.09
CA ASP A 34 -9.63 -4.66 -16.14
C ASP A 34 -8.26 -4.02 -16.46
N ASP A 35 -7.98 -2.86 -15.86
CA ASP A 35 -6.73 -2.09 -15.97
C ASP A 35 -6.10 -1.82 -14.59
N ARG A 36 -6.55 -2.56 -13.57
CA ARG A 36 -6.01 -2.47 -12.21
C ARG A 36 -5.46 -3.82 -11.76
N VAL A 37 -4.47 -3.77 -10.90
CA VAL A 37 -3.79 -4.94 -10.36
C VAL A 37 -4.07 -5.03 -8.87
N GLN A 38 -4.85 -6.03 -8.49
CA GLN A 38 -5.07 -6.41 -7.10
C GLN A 38 -3.80 -7.12 -6.62
N MET A 39 -3.03 -6.45 -5.77
CA MET A 39 -1.82 -6.98 -5.17
C MET A 39 -2.12 -7.48 -3.76
N THR A 40 -1.50 -8.60 -3.37
CA THR A 40 -1.42 -9.03 -1.97
C THR A 40 0.03 -9.33 -1.62
N LEU A 41 0.55 -8.65 -0.61
CA LEU A 41 1.90 -8.84 -0.08
C LEU A 41 1.81 -9.69 1.19
N PHE A 42 2.67 -10.71 1.28
CA PHE A 42 2.81 -11.54 2.46
C PHE A 42 4.23 -11.42 2.99
N ARG A 43 4.36 -11.07 4.25
CA ARG A 43 5.64 -11.02 4.96
C ARG A 43 5.67 -12.14 6.00
N GLY A 44 6.72 -12.96 6.02
CA GLY A 44 6.85 -13.97 7.08
C GLY A 44 7.02 -13.31 8.45
N SER A 45 6.18 -13.65 9.44
CA SER A 45 6.47 -13.29 10.83
C SER A 45 7.70 -14.08 11.28
N GLN A 46 8.78 -13.37 11.61
CA GLN A 46 9.93 -13.97 12.29
C GLN A 46 9.77 -14.01 13.81
N THR A 47 8.67 -13.50 14.38
CA THR A 47 8.50 -13.43 15.84
C THR A 47 7.30 -14.25 16.29
N SER A 48 7.58 -15.35 16.99
CA SER A 48 6.61 -16.12 17.76
C SER A 48 6.08 -15.38 19.00
N GLU A 49 6.48 -14.12 19.25
CA GLU A 49 6.34 -13.50 20.58
C GLU A 49 5.77 -12.07 20.64
N ARG A 50 5.20 -11.50 19.57
CA ARG A 50 4.53 -10.20 19.69
C ARG A 50 3.02 -10.31 19.75
N ARG A 51 2.54 -10.46 20.99
CA ARG A 51 1.17 -10.16 21.44
C ARG A 51 0.95 -8.63 21.44
N GLY A 52 1.04 -8.03 20.27
CA GLY A 52 0.72 -6.63 20.03
C GLY A 52 -0.27 -6.55 18.87
N MET A 53 -1.03 -5.45 18.78
CA MET A 53 -1.94 -5.14 17.68
C MET A 53 -1.13 -4.84 16.41
N GLY A 54 -0.37 -5.82 15.92
CA GLY A 54 0.34 -5.75 14.66
C GLY A 54 -0.65 -6.04 13.55
N TRP A 55 -0.81 -5.07 12.64
CA TRP A 55 -1.53 -5.29 11.40
C TRP A 55 -0.96 -6.54 10.72
N ASN A 56 -1.86 -7.38 10.20
CA ASN A 56 -1.54 -8.70 9.71
C ASN A 56 -0.34 -8.65 8.75
N ASN A 57 0.44 -9.72 8.72
CA ASN A 57 1.52 -10.00 7.78
C ASN A 57 1.08 -10.00 6.29
N ILE A 58 -0.16 -9.65 6.01
CA ILE A 58 -0.83 -9.70 4.73
C ILE A 58 -1.37 -8.31 4.46
N MET A 59 -0.92 -7.70 3.37
CA MET A 59 -1.37 -6.38 2.91
C MET A 59 -1.94 -6.50 1.50
N GLY A 60 -3.22 -6.19 1.34
CA GLY A 60 -3.86 -6.12 0.03
C GLY A 60 -4.04 -4.68 -0.42
N PHE A 61 -3.76 -4.38 -1.67
CA PHE A 61 -4.09 -3.09 -2.28
C PHE A 61 -4.40 -3.25 -3.76
N ASP A 62 -5.17 -2.31 -4.29
CA ASP A 62 -5.58 -2.27 -5.70
C ASP A 62 -5.00 -1.02 -6.36
N GLU A 63 -4.28 -1.20 -7.46
CA GLU A 63 -3.55 -0.12 -8.11
C GLU A 63 -3.69 -0.12 -9.63
N PRO A 64 -3.85 1.04 -10.30
CA PRO A 64 -3.81 1.10 -11.76
C PRO A 64 -2.51 0.50 -12.30
N LEU A 65 -2.62 -0.32 -13.35
CA LEU A 65 -1.47 -0.98 -13.97
C LEU A 65 -0.38 0.02 -14.37
N ALA A 66 -0.77 1.22 -14.81
CA ALA A 66 0.14 2.28 -15.21
C ALA A 66 1.10 2.77 -14.11
N HIS A 67 0.82 2.48 -12.83
CA HIS A 67 1.69 2.85 -11.72
C HIS A 67 2.83 1.85 -11.47
N PHE A 68 2.79 0.67 -12.10
CA PHE A 68 3.87 -0.30 -12.05
C PHE A 68 4.86 -0.06 -13.18
N ALA A 69 6.05 0.42 -12.85
CA ALA A 69 7.12 0.59 -13.81
C ALA A 69 7.69 -0.78 -14.20
N GLY A 70 7.68 -1.11 -15.49
CA GLY A 70 8.22 -2.37 -16.00
C GLY A 70 7.21 -3.52 -16.09
N LEU A 71 5.92 -3.27 -15.83
CA LEU A 71 4.85 -4.25 -16.02
C LEU A 71 3.87 -3.77 -17.10
N SER A 72 3.60 -4.60 -18.10
CA SER A 72 2.61 -4.29 -19.13
C SER A 72 1.40 -5.24 -19.08
N LYS A 73 0.31 -4.81 -19.71
CA LYS A 73 -0.91 -5.64 -19.81
C LYS A 73 -0.64 -6.93 -20.59
N ASN A 74 0.22 -6.85 -21.60
CA ASN A 74 0.63 -7.99 -22.42
C ASN A 74 1.40 -9.02 -21.58
N ASP A 75 2.25 -8.60 -20.65
CA ASP A 75 2.96 -9.51 -19.75
C ASP A 75 1.97 -10.30 -18.90
N LEU A 76 1.03 -9.59 -18.26
CA LEU A 76 0.01 -10.19 -17.39
C LEU A 76 -0.91 -11.15 -18.14
N GLN A 77 -1.29 -10.82 -19.37
CA GLN A 77 -2.18 -11.65 -20.20
C GLN A 77 -1.47 -12.79 -20.95
N SER A 78 -0.14 -12.85 -20.89
CA SER A 78 0.62 -13.92 -21.52
C SER A 78 0.30 -15.30 -20.90
N SER A 79 0.55 -16.38 -21.66
CA SER A 79 0.39 -17.75 -21.15
C SER A 79 1.39 -18.07 -20.03
N ALA A 80 2.58 -17.46 -20.09
CA ALA A 80 3.48 -17.27 -18.97
C ALA A 80 4.62 -16.30 -19.31
N ALA A 81 4.96 -15.40 -18.37
CA ALA A 81 6.11 -14.52 -18.47
C ALA A 81 6.82 -14.37 -17.12
N ASN A 82 8.15 -14.25 -17.14
CA ASN A 82 8.90 -13.80 -15.97
C ASN A 82 8.90 -12.27 -15.97
N VAL A 83 8.64 -11.66 -14.83
CA VAL A 83 8.49 -10.20 -14.71
C VAL A 83 9.38 -9.65 -13.62
N GLN A 84 9.87 -8.44 -13.86
CA GLN A 84 10.53 -7.58 -12.89
C GLN A 84 9.93 -6.19 -13.05
N PHE A 85 9.35 -5.65 -11.97
CA PHE A 85 8.66 -4.38 -12.01
C PHE A 85 8.71 -3.70 -10.65
N GLU A 86 8.42 -2.41 -10.61
CA GLU A 86 8.54 -1.60 -9.40
C GLU A 86 7.30 -0.74 -9.18
N LEU A 87 6.93 -0.58 -7.91
CA LEU A 87 5.99 0.43 -7.46
C LEU A 87 6.76 1.50 -6.67
N ARG A 88 6.84 2.71 -7.22
CA ARG A 88 7.53 3.84 -6.60
C ARG A 88 6.54 4.71 -5.83
N ARG A 89 6.79 4.92 -4.55
CA ARG A 89 5.90 5.64 -3.62
C ARG A 89 6.68 6.66 -2.80
N PRO A 90 6.00 7.64 -2.19
CA PRO A 90 6.67 8.58 -1.30
C PRO A 90 7.48 7.87 -0.21
N ALA A 91 6.89 6.86 0.45
CA ALA A 91 7.52 6.12 1.55
C ALA A 91 8.64 5.14 1.13
N GLY A 92 8.81 4.87 -0.16
CA GLY A 92 9.85 3.99 -0.67
C GLY A 92 9.48 3.29 -1.97
N VAL A 93 10.36 2.39 -2.41
CA VAL A 93 10.18 1.59 -3.63
C VAL A 93 9.94 0.14 -3.25
N ILE A 94 8.89 -0.46 -3.80
CA ILE A 94 8.65 -1.90 -3.73
C ILE A 94 9.06 -2.49 -5.07
N ALA A 95 10.14 -3.27 -5.09
CA ALA A 95 10.60 -4.00 -6.26
C ALA A 95 10.02 -5.42 -6.23
N PHE A 96 9.48 -5.86 -7.35
CA PHE A 96 8.82 -7.15 -7.53
C PHE A 96 9.55 -7.97 -8.58
N GLU A 97 9.73 -9.25 -8.29
CA GLU A 97 10.16 -10.25 -9.26
C GLU A 97 9.28 -11.48 -9.16
N GLY A 98 9.04 -12.16 -10.28
CA GLY A 98 8.24 -13.37 -10.26
C GLY A 98 7.76 -13.81 -11.63
N ARG A 99 6.63 -14.51 -11.64
CA ARG A 99 6.01 -15.05 -12.84
C ARG A 99 4.54 -14.68 -12.89
N VAL A 100 4.07 -14.33 -14.09
CA VAL A 100 2.67 -14.04 -14.39
C VAL A 100 2.18 -15.00 -15.46
N ALA A 101 0.90 -15.33 -15.42
CA ALA A 101 0.20 -16.15 -16.41
C ALA A 101 -1.30 -15.89 -16.34
N ASN A 102 -1.94 -15.71 -17.49
CA ASN A 102 -3.40 -15.63 -17.66
C ASN A 102 -4.07 -14.64 -16.68
N GLY A 103 -3.49 -13.45 -16.50
CA GLY A 103 -4.01 -12.39 -15.64
C GLY A 103 -3.66 -12.54 -14.15
N THR A 104 -2.94 -13.59 -13.75
CA THR A 104 -2.50 -13.79 -12.36
C THR A 104 -0.99 -13.80 -12.26
N GLY A 105 -0.44 -13.54 -11.08
CA GLY A 105 1.00 -13.62 -10.86
C GLY A 105 1.39 -13.86 -9.41
N ALA A 106 2.61 -14.33 -9.21
CA ALA A 106 3.21 -14.46 -7.90
C ALA A 106 4.73 -14.39 -7.96
N GLY A 107 5.35 -14.05 -6.83
CA GLY A 107 6.80 -14.02 -6.71
C GLY A 107 7.27 -13.41 -5.40
N HIS A 108 8.46 -12.80 -5.43
CA HIS A 108 9.08 -12.15 -4.28
C HIS A 108 9.12 -10.64 -4.47
N PHE A 109 9.07 -9.91 -3.36
CA PHE A 109 9.30 -8.49 -3.36
C PHE A 109 10.42 -8.13 -2.38
N HIS A 110 11.06 -7.00 -2.64
CA HIS A 110 11.96 -6.32 -1.72
C HIS A 110 11.52 -4.86 -1.60
N PHE A 111 11.57 -4.33 -0.38
CA PHE A 111 11.21 -2.95 -0.09
C PHE A 111 12.45 -2.12 0.28
N THR A 112 12.60 -0.96 -0.36
CA THR A 112 13.62 0.02 -0.02
C THR A 112 12.94 1.30 0.49
N PRO A 113 13.03 1.62 1.80
CA PRO A 113 12.45 2.83 2.35
C PRO A 113 13.07 4.10 1.77
N SER A 114 12.27 5.16 1.73
CA SER A 114 12.70 6.49 1.29
C SER A 114 13.26 7.31 2.46
N GLU A 115 14.54 7.65 2.41
CA GLU A 115 15.16 8.53 3.43
C GLU A 115 14.54 9.92 3.45
N SER A 116 14.16 10.46 2.29
CA SER A 116 13.50 11.77 2.22
C SER A 116 12.12 11.77 2.87
N PHE A 117 11.37 10.67 2.74
CA PHE A 117 10.09 10.52 3.44
C PHE A 117 10.27 10.49 4.95
N VAL A 118 11.25 9.71 5.45
CA VAL A 118 11.54 9.64 6.88
C VAL A 118 11.93 11.02 7.40
N HIS A 119 12.80 11.73 6.69
CA HIS A 119 13.19 13.09 7.05
C HIS A 119 12.01 14.07 7.09
N ASP A 120 11.13 14.03 6.08
CA ASP A 120 9.96 14.89 6.00
C ASP A 120 8.95 14.60 7.13
N MET A 121 8.75 13.32 7.48
CA MET A 121 7.89 12.94 8.61
C MET A 121 8.50 13.35 9.95
N ASP A 122 9.81 13.20 10.12
CA ASP A 122 10.53 13.67 11.31
C ASP A 122 10.38 15.18 11.47
N ALA A 123 10.50 15.95 10.39
CA ALA A 123 10.28 17.39 10.38
C ALA A 123 8.83 17.79 10.74
N LEU A 124 7.86 16.92 10.48
CA LEU A 124 6.48 17.08 10.91
C LEU A 124 6.26 16.62 12.37
N GLY A 125 7.26 16.04 13.02
CA GLY A 125 7.22 15.59 14.41
C GLY A 125 6.83 14.11 14.60
N TYR A 126 6.81 13.31 13.53
CA TYR A 126 6.51 11.88 13.58
C TYR A 126 7.75 11.07 13.26
N THR A 127 8.25 10.35 14.25
CA THR A 127 9.56 9.68 14.17
C THR A 127 9.44 8.20 14.50
N GLY A 128 10.52 7.44 14.28
CA GLY A 128 10.65 6.08 14.80
C GLY A 128 9.77 5.04 14.14
N PHE A 129 9.38 5.25 12.87
CA PHE A 129 8.66 4.25 12.10
C PHE A 129 9.54 3.03 11.83
N SER A 130 8.99 1.83 12.04
CA SER A 130 9.66 0.58 11.64
C SER A 130 9.62 0.39 10.12
N ASP A 131 10.49 -0.48 9.59
CA ASP A 131 10.44 -0.90 8.18
C ASP A 131 9.05 -1.46 7.79
N ASP A 132 8.34 -2.05 8.74
CA ASP A 132 6.98 -2.55 8.55
C ASP A 132 5.98 -1.41 8.34
N GLN A 133 6.06 -0.38 9.18
CA GLN A 133 5.20 0.80 9.06
C GLN A 133 5.50 1.57 7.77
N LEU A 134 6.78 1.68 7.38
CA LEU A 134 7.17 2.31 6.12
C LEU A 134 6.64 1.53 4.90
N LEU A 135 6.63 0.19 4.95
CA LEU A 135 6.01 -0.61 3.90
C LEU A 135 4.49 -0.40 3.86
N VAL A 136 3.82 -0.35 5.02
CA VAL A 136 2.39 -0.01 5.10
C VAL A 136 2.12 1.34 4.44
N PHE A 137 2.92 2.36 4.74
CA PHE A 137 2.78 3.66 4.10
C PHE A 137 2.96 3.59 2.58
N ALA A 138 3.93 2.83 2.08
CA ALA A 138 4.14 2.64 0.65
C ALA A 138 2.95 1.91 -0.02
N ALA A 139 2.48 0.81 0.58
CA ALA A 139 1.36 0.02 0.07
C ALA A 139 0.04 0.82 0.02
N HIS A 140 -0.12 1.80 0.90
CA HIS A 140 -1.28 2.68 0.96
C HIS A 140 -1.08 4.06 0.29
N ASP A 141 0.05 4.26 -0.42
CA ASP A 141 0.40 5.52 -1.10
C ASP A 141 0.33 6.75 -0.18
N PHE A 142 0.73 6.58 1.07
CA PHE A 142 0.72 7.64 2.07
C PHE A 142 1.93 8.57 1.89
N SER A 143 1.71 9.87 2.10
CA SER A 143 2.72 10.91 1.93
C SER A 143 2.73 11.91 3.09
N PRO A 144 3.86 12.61 3.35
CA PRO A 144 3.89 13.71 4.31
C PRO A 144 2.92 14.84 3.97
N GLN A 145 2.56 15.00 2.68
CA GLN A 145 1.60 16.00 2.26
C GLN A 145 0.19 15.74 2.83
N THR A 146 -0.21 14.48 2.97
CA THR A 146 -1.49 14.12 3.61
C THR A 146 -1.59 14.71 5.01
N ILE A 147 -0.51 14.67 5.79
CA ILE A 147 -0.49 15.24 7.15
C ILE A 147 -0.53 16.76 7.12
N ARG A 148 0.21 17.41 6.22
CA ARG A 148 0.18 18.87 6.06
C ARG A 148 -1.24 19.34 5.73
N ASP A 149 -1.88 18.70 4.75
CA ASP A 149 -3.23 19.05 4.33
C ASP A 149 -4.26 18.83 5.45
N LEU A 150 -4.13 17.75 6.24
CA LEU A 150 -4.98 17.52 7.41
C LEU A 150 -4.78 18.61 8.47
N ARG A 151 -3.54 19.05 8.70
CA ARG A 151 -3.25 20.18 9.61
C ARG A 151 -3.83 21.49 9.13
N ASP A 152 -3.80 21.75 7.83
CA ASP A 152 -4.42 22.94 7.23
C ASP A 152 -5.94 22.93 7.37
N MET A 153 -6.55 21.74 7.46
CA MET A 153 -7.96 21.55 7.80
C MET A 153 -8.26 21.63 9.31
N GLY A 154 -7.24 21.88 10.15
CA GLY A 154 -7.38 22.01 11.60
C GLY A 154 -7.20 20.72 12.40
N TYR A 155 -6.86 19.60 11.75
CA TYR A 155 -6.59 18.34 12.43
C TYR A 155 -5.16 18.28 12.97
N GLN A 156 -4.97 17.56 14.09
CA GLN A 156 -3.64 17.33 14.66
C GLN A 156 -3.48 15.84 14.96
N PRO A 157 -3.15 15.01 13.94
CA PRO A 157 -2.97 13.58 14.14
C PRO A 157 -1.87 13.31 15.17
N ASN A 158 -2.10 12.39 16.09
CA ASN A 158 -1.03 11.88 16.96
C ASN A 158 -0.25 10.74 16.30
N GLN A 159 0.86 10.32 16.90
CA GLN A 159 1.74 9.25 16.38
C GLN A 159 0.98 7.96 16.01
N ARG A 160 -0.01 7.56 16.82
CA ARG A 160 -0.79 6.34 16.59
C ARG A 160 -1.75 6.51 15.41
N GLU A 161 -2.34 7.69 15.27
CA GLU A 161 -3.33 7.99 14.24
C GLU A 161 -2.73 8.04 12.83
N VAL A 162 -1.44 8.35 12.68
CA VAL A 162 -0.77 8.40 11.36
C VAL A 162 -0.90 7.06 10.62
N GLU A 163 -0.73 5.96 11.33
CA GLU A 163 -0.85 4.62 10.74
C GLU A 163 -2.29 4.29 10.34
N GLU A 164 -3.27 4.63 11.19
CA GLU A 164 -4.70 4.47 10.86
C GLU A 164 -5.10 5.34 9.65
N ILE A 165 -4.62 6.59 9.58
CA ILE A 165 -4.86 7.51 8.46
C ILE A 165 -4.35 6.91 7.15
N ALA A 166 -3.14 6.33 7.16
CA ALA A 166 -2.57 5.70 5.98
C ALA A 166 -3.39 4.48 5.54
N ILE A 167 -3.64 3.54 6.46
CA ILE A 167 -4.33 2.27 6.16
C ILE A 167 -5.74 2.53 5.63
N PHE A 168 -6.49 3.40 6.30
CA PHE A 168 -7.88 3.71 5.95
C PHE A 168 -8.01 4.83 4.92
N ARG A 169 -6.89 5.34 4.39
CA ARG A 169 -6.83 6.40 3.37
C ARG A 169 -7.73 7.59 3.75
N ILE A 170 -7.48 8.14 4.94
CA ILE A 170 -8.15 9.35 5.43
C ILE A 170 -7.51 10.56 4.74
N THR A 171 -8.17 11.03 3.68
CA THR A 171 -7.68 12.13 2.84
C THR A 171 -8.49 13.40 3.04
N PRO A 172 -7.91 14.58 2.74
CA PRO A 172 -8.65 15.84 2.70
C PRO A 172 -9.91 15.79 1.83
N ASP A 173 -9.84 15.09 0.68
CA ASP A 173 -10.99 14.92 -0.22
C ASP A 173 -12.12 14.12 0.42
N PHE A 174 -11.79 13.01 1.08
CA PHE A 174 -12.78 12.22 1.81
C PHE A 174 -13.47 13.05 2.90
N LEU A 175 -12.70 13.81 3.69
CA LEU A 175 -13.27 14.66 4.74
C LEU A 175 -14.15 15.79 4.16
N ARG A 176 -13.76 16.40 3.04
CA ARG A 176 -14.60 17.38 2.32
C ARG A 176 -15.88 16.76 1.78
N GLU A 177 -15.84 15.53 1.29
CA GLU A 177 -17.02 14.80 0.84
C GLU A 177 -17.98 14.53 2.01
N MET A 178 -17.46 14.07 3.15
CA MET A 178 -18.28 13.86 4.36
C MET A 178 -18.87 15.17 4.88
N ALA A 179 -18.12 16.27 4.81
CA ALA A 179 -18.62 17.59 5.16
C ALA A 179 -19.82 18.00 4.29
N LYS A 180 -19.73 17.80 2.96
CA LYS A 180 -20.86 18.03 2.04
C LYS A 180 -22.04 17.11 2.33
N ALA A 181 -21.78 15.89 2.81
CA ALA A 181 -22.80 14.96 3.25
C ALA A 181 -23.40 15.31 4.62
N GLY A 182 -22.99 16.40 5.28
CA GLY A 182 -23.55 16.88 6.56
C GLY A 182 -22.71 16.54 7.80
N TYR A 183 -21.52 15.97 7.61
CA TYR A 183 -20.59 15.58 8.68
C TYR A 183 -19.32 16.44 8.63
N ALA A 184 -19.45 17.76 8.79
CA ALA A 184 -18.33 18.70 8.63
C ALA A 184 -17.29 18.66 9.75
N ASN A 185 -17.63 18.11 10.92
CA ASN A 185 -16.80 18.14 12.12
C ASN A 185 -16.40 16.73 12.59
N LEU A 186 -16.20 15.80 11.65
CA LEU A 186 -15.73 14.46 12.02
C LEU A 186 -14.36 14.56 12.69
N THR A 187 -14.21 13.91 13.82
CA THR A 187 -12.88 13.59 14.37
C THR A 187 -12.16 12.62 13.44
N LEU A 188 -10.82 12.56 13.49
CA LEU A 188 -10.05 11.57 12.73
C LEU A 188 -10.48 10.14 13.06
N ARG A 189 -10.82 9.88 14.32
CA ARG A 189 -11.36 8.60 14.78
C ARG A 189 -12.67 8.24 14.09
N GLU A 190 -13.61 9.18 13.99
CA GLU A 190 -14.89 8.95 13.31
C GLU A 190 -14.70 8.78 11.80
N ALA A 191 -13.78 9.53 11.20
CA ALA A 191 -13.42 9.37 9.79
C ALA A 191 -12.83 7.96 9.51
N VAL A 192 -11.98 7.46 10.40
CA VAL A 192 -11.48 6.06 10.38
C VAL A 192 -12.64 5.08 10.49
N ASN A 193 -13.55 5.26 11.45
CA ASN A 193 -14.69 4.38 11.63
C ASN A 193 -15.61 4.36 10.39
N PHE A 194 -15.80 5.50 9.72
CA PHE A 194 -16.55 5.56 8.46
C PHE A 194 -15.91 4.66 7.40
N ARG A 195 -14.59 4.74 7.22
CA ARG A 195 -13.88 3.89 6.26
C ARG A 195 -13.97 2.41 6.62
N VAL A 196 -13.84 2.07 7.91
CA VAL A 196 -14.01 0.68 8.40
C VAL A 196 -15.42 0.16 8.08
N GLY A 197 -16.45 0.96 8.37
CA GLY A 197 -17.85 0.66 8.09
C GLY A 197 -18.27 0.83 6.62
N ARG A 198 -17.34 1.19 5.72
CA ARG A 198 -17.62 1.51 4.31
C ARG A 198 -18.72 2.57 4.13
N VAL A 199 -18.77 3.53 5.04
CA VAL A 199 -19.66 4.69 5.01
C VAL A 199 -19.10 5.72 4.05
N ASP A 200 -19.80 5.92 2.92
CA ASP A 200 -19.53 6.96 1.93
C ASP A 200 -20.75 7.87 1.72
N ALA A 201 -20.64 8.90 0.88
CA ALA A 201 -21.74 9.83 0.67
C ALA A 201 -22.98 9.16 0.03
N ALA A 202 -22.78 8.11 -0.77
CA ALA A 202 -23.87 7.37 -1.40
C ALA A 202 -24.67 6.57 -0.36
N TYR A 203 -23.99 5.88 0.55
CA TYR A 203 -24.60 5.20 1.69
C TYR A 203 -25.38 6.17 2.58
N ILE A 204 -24.78 7.32 2.92
CA ILE A 204 -25.44 8.37 3.71
C ILE A 204 -26.71 8.87 3.00
N ALA A 205 -26.65 9.11 1.69
CA ALA A 205 -27.81 9.54 0.91
C ALA A 205 -28.92 8.47 0.88
N GLN A 206 -28.55 7.20 0.75
CA GLN A 206 -29.50 6.08 0.81
C GLN A 206 -30.22 6.00 2.16
N MET A 207 -29.48 6.10 3.27
CA MET A 207 -30.07 6.07 4.62
C MET A 207 -31.09 7.21 4.81
N ARG A 208 -30.79 8.40 4.28
CA ARG A 208 -31.74 9.53 4.29
C ARG A 208 -32.99 9.27 3.46
N GLN A 209 -32.86 8.66 2.29
CA GLN A 209 -34.01 8.28 1.45
C GLN A 209 -34.91 7.26 2.15
N LEU A 210 -34.35 6.38 2.99
CA LEU A 210 -35.09 5.43 3.82
C LEU A 210 -35.70 6.06 5.08
N GLY A 211 -35.57 7.37 5.29
CA GLY A 211 -36.15 8.11 6.40
C GLY A 211 -35.26 8.24 7.63
N TYR A 212 -34.01 7.74 7.60
CA TYR A 212 -33.05 7.92 8.68
C TYR A 212 -32.27 9.23 8.49
N SER A 213 -32.82 10.34 9.01
CA SER A 213 -32.28 11.69 8.80
C SER A 213 -31.39 12.22 9.94
N ASP A 214 -31.44 11.63 11.14
CA ASP A 214 -30.68 12.06 12.33
C ASP A 214 -29.70 10.96 12.80
N LEU A 215 -28.85 10.51 11.87
CA LEU A 215 -27.81 9.53 12.18
C LEU A 215 -26.52 10.26 12.55
N SER A 216 -26.06 10.08 13.79
CA SER A 216 -24.72 10.50 14.18
C SER A 216 -23.66 9.66 13.47
N ALA A 217 -22.45 10.19 13.37
CA ALA A 217 -21.32 9.46 12.78
C ALA A 217 -21.15 8.07 13.43
N ARG A 218 -21.19 8.02 14.75
CA ARG A 218 -21.11 6.76 15.50
C ARG A 218 -22.16 5.74 15.04
N LYS A 219 -23.42 6.14 14.87
CA LYS A 219 -24.50 5.23 14.45
C LYS A 219 -24.36 4.73 13.01
N LEU A 220 -23.71 5.48 12.13
CA LEU A 220 -23.48 5.05 10.75
C LEU A 220 -22.36 4.01 10.65
N ALA A 221 -21.42 4.04 11.58
CA ALA A 221 -20.22 3.20 11.54
C ALA A 221 -20.27 2.01 12.52
N ASP A 222 -21.33 1.89 13.31
CA ASP A 222 -21.65 0.73 14.16
C ASP A 222 -22.38 -0.36 13.33
#